data_AF-A0A653TZV6-F1
#
_entry.id   AF-A0A653TZV6-F1
#
_cell.length_a   1.000
_cell.length_b   1.000
_cell.length_c   1.000
_cell.angle_alpha   90.00
_cell.angle_beta   90.00
_cell.angle_gamma   90.00
#
_symmetry.space_group_name_H-M   'P 1'
#
loop_
_entity.id
_entity.type
_entity.pdbx_description
1 polymer ?
#
loop_
_entity_poly.entity_id
_entity_poly.type
_entity_poly.pdbx_seq_one_letter_code
_entity_poly.pdbx_strand_id
1 'polypeptide(L)'
;MLEVRRVVRVGVEEEQGVLICTELGLRRRRSAPEAVADGLCSEELFLRAGGRSWHLPPWFTSRSRLLPRGVVPAALACVIHFGSGMGLILAALVVLLATGAVFGLSALIALATLGLVLVGSILVHELGHVLAYRILMGVAAPAVLIVRGASCRVLRLSGPWWADVSVVLAGPVAPVVVAACAWPLFELAPPAVLLGALVALGHVVGLALPFGDGAALREIARGN
;
A
#
# COMPACT_ATOMS: atom_id res chain seq x y z
N MET A 1 -18.88 -9.86 20.41
CA MET A 1 -19.48 -8.72 19.68
C MET A 1 -18.42 -8.07 18.81
N LEU A 2 -18.71 -7.87 17.53
CA LEU A 2 -17.85 -7.10 16.62
C LEU A 2 -18.28 -5.63 16.67
N GLU A 3 -17.32 -4.72 16.75
CA GLU A 3 -17.54 -3.27 16.82
C GLU A 3 -16.59 -2.57 15.86
N VAL A 4 -17.12 -1.70 14.99
CA VAL A 4 -16.30 -0.82 14.15
C VAL A 4 -16.16 0.52 14.86
N ARG A 5 -14.93 0.99 15.04
CA ARG A 5 -14.64 2.27 15.69
C ARG A 5 -13.91 3.19 14.75
N ARG A 6 -14.30 4.46 14.77
CA ARG A 6 -13.55 5.52 14.10
C ARG A 6 -12.45 6.03 15.05
N VAL A 7 -11.20 5.71 14.73
CA VAL A 7 -10.02 6.06 15.53
C VAL A 7 -9.35 7.27 14.89
N VAL A 8 -9.21 8.36 15.67
CA VAL A 8 -8.48 9.56 15.23
C VAL A 8 -6.99 9.28 15.33
N ARG A 9 -6.23 9.70 14.33
CA ARG A 9 -4.83 9.37 14.22
C ARG A 9 -3.94 10.27 15.07
N VAL A 10 -2.83 9.71 15.56
CA VAL A 10 -1.77 10.48 16.22
C VAL A 10 -1.25 11.57 15.27
N GLY A 11 -1.18 12.82 15.76
CA GLY A 11 -0.84 14.00 14.94
C GLY A 11 -2.03 14.63 14.19
N VAL A 12 -3.26 14.15 14.45
CA VAL A 12 -4.50 14.77 13.98
C VAL A 12 -5.25 15.29 15.20
N GLU A 13 -5.55 16.57 15.20
CA GLU A 13 -6.33 17.24 16.26
C GLU A 13 -7.82 17.18 15.92
N GLU A 14 -8.68 17.09 16.94
CA GLU A 14 -10.13 17.13 16.78
C GLU A 14 -10.68 18.37 17.48
N GLU A 15 -11.20 19.32 16.69
CA GLU A 15 -11.84 20.55 17.18
C GLU A 15 -13.28 20.60 16.70
N GLN A 16 -14.24 20.61 17.63
CA GLN A 16 -15.68 20.73 17.31
C GLN A 16 -16.17 19.72 16.25
N GLY A 17 -15.63 18.49 16.28
CA GLY A 17 -15.95 17.43 15.32
C GLY A 17 -15.28 17.58 13.94
N VAL A 18 -14.28 18.45 13.82
CA VAL A 18 -13.44 18.61 12.64
C VAL A 18 -12.04 18.06 12.93
N LEU A 19 -11.55 17.20 12.04
CA LEU A 19 -10.20 16.63 12.08
C LEU A 19 -9.24 17.54 11.31
N ILE A 20 -8.12 17.89 11.96
CA ILE A 20 -7.11 18.82 11.44
C ILE A 20 -5.74 18.13 11.49
N CYS A 21 -5.08 18.03 10.34
CA CYS A 21 -3.68 17.61 10.25
C CYS A 21 -2.85 18.75 9.68
N THR A 22 -2.25 19.54 10.57
CA THR A 22 -1.48 20.74 10.23
C THR A 22 -0.30 20.42 9.32
N GLU A 23 0.38 19.30 9.56
CA GLU A 23 1.52 18.87 8.74
C GLU A 23 1.16 18.62 7.27
N LEU A 24 -0.09 18.26 6.98
CA LEU A 24 -0.57 17.97 5.62
C LEU A 24 -1.47 19.08 5.07
N GLY A 25 -1.76 20.13 5.84
CA GLY A 25 -2.73 21.16 5.49
C GLY A 25 -4.16 20.63 5.30
N LEU A 26 -4.50 19.50 5.94
CA LEU A 26 -5.79 18.83 5.73
C LEU A 26 -6.79 19.17 6.84
N ARG A 27 -8.02 19.47 6.43
CA ARG A 27 -9.15 19.73 7.34
C ARG A 27 -10.41 19.05 6.80
N ARG A 28 -11.01 18.15 7.58
CA ARG A 28 -12.23 17.42 7.21
C ARG A 28 -13.15 17.24 8.40
N ARG A 29 -14.47 17.24 8.18
CA ARG A 29 -15.41 16.85 9.25
C ARG A 29 -15.20 15.39 9.62
N ARG A 30 -15.26 15.05 10.91
CA ARG A 30 -15.06 13.69 11.39
C ARG A 30 -16.08 12.71 10.83
N SER A 31 -17.28 13.13 10.47
CA SER A 31 -18.31 12.26 9.85
C SER A 31 -18.11 12.06 8.34
N ALA A 32 -17.25 12.85 7.71
CA ALA A 32 -17.07 12.84 6.27
C ALA A 32 -16.33 11.55 5.83
N PRO A 33 -16.73 10.89 4.72
CA PRO A 33 -16.00 9.74 4.17
C PRO A 33 -14.58 10.12 3.73
N GLU A 34 -14.37 11.37 3.33
CA GLU A 34 -13.07 11.92 2.94
C GLU A 34 -12.08 11.93 4.10
N ALA A 35 -12.53 11.99 5.36
CA ALA A 35 -11.63 11.92 6.51
C ALA A 35 -10.89 10.57 6.60
N VAL A 36 -11.59 9.48 6.25
CA VAL A 36 -10.99 8.14 6.14
C VAL A 36 -10.17 8.06 4.85
N ALA A 37 -10.66 8.67 3.77
CA ALA A 37 -9.94 8.70 2.51
C ALA A 37 -8.59 9.43 2.61
N ASP A 38 -8.52 10.48 3.40
CA ASP A 38 -7.31 11.27 3.60
C ASP A 38 -6.46 10.71 4.76
N GLY A 39 -6.87 9.59 5.36
CA GLY A 39 -6.16 8.92 6.45
C GLY A 39 -6.07 9.75 7.73
N LEU A 40 -6.96 10.73 7.92
CA LEU A 40 -7.10 11.53 9.15
C LEU A 40 -7.71 10.69 10.28
N CYS A 41 -8.55 9.73 9.92
CA CYS A 41 -9.03 8.69 10.81
C CYS A 41 -9.02 7.33 10.12
N SER A 42 -9.09 6.28 10.93
CA SER A 42 -9.25 4.90 10.50
C SER A 42 -10.59 4.36 11.00
N GLU A 43 -11.17 3.44 10.24
CA GLU A 43 -12.27 2.60 10.71
C GLU A 43 -11.64 1.27 11.10
N GLU A 44 -11.57 0.98 12.39
CA GLU A 44 -10.88 -0.20 12.92
C GLU A 44 -11.88 -1.16 13.53
N LEU A 45 -11.68 -2.46 13.27
CA LEU A 45 -12.56 -3.52 13.78
C LEU A 45 -12.03 -4.06 15.10
N PHE A 46 -12.90 -4.11 16.10
CA PHE A 46 -12.60 -4.66 17.41
C PHE A 46 -13.52 -5.85 17.71
N LEU A 47 -12.93 -6.95 18.19
CA LEU A 47 -13.66 -8.08 18.73
C LEU A 47 -13.70 -7.99 20.26
N ARG A 48 -14.90 -7.80 20.81
CA ARG A 48 -15.15 -7.85 22.25
C ARG A 48 -15.64 -9.23 22.67
N ALA A 49 -14.90 -9.88 23.55
CA ALA A 49 -15.24 -11.18 24.14
C ALA A 49 -14.67 -11.28 25.57
N GLY A 50 -15.51 -11.68 26.54
CA GLY A 50 -15.09 -11.90 27.93
C GLY A 50 -14.49 -10.67 28.62
N GLY A 51 -15.02 -9.47 28.37
CA GLY A 51 -14.51 -8.21 28.91
C GLY A 51 -13.21 -7.71 28.26
N ARG A 52 -12.60 -8.47 27.33
CA ARG A 52 -11.42 -8.06 26.57
C ARG A 52 -11.80 -7.56 25.19
N SER A 53 -11.03 -6.60 24.68
CA SER A 53 -11.19 -6.04 23.34
C SER A 53 -9.93 -6.31 22.52
N TRP A 54 -10.09 -7.00 21.40
CA TRP A 54 -9.00 -7.38 20.49
C TRP A 54 -9.09 -6.55 19.21
N HIS A 55 -7.98 -5.95 18.81
CA HIS A 55 -7.89 -5.23 17.54
C HIS A 55 -7.69 -6.26 16.41
N LEU A 56 -8.60 -6.27 15.45
CA LEU A 56 -8.50 -7.14 14.28
C LEU A 56 -7.69 -6.45 13.16
N PRO A 57 -6.95 -7.20 12.34
CA PRO A 57 -6.24 -6.64 11.19
C PRO A 57 -7.19 -5.94 10.20
N PRO A 58 -6.70 -4.98 9.41
CA PRO A 58 -7.54 -4.13 8.55
C PRO A 58 -7.92 -4.83 7.23
N TRP A 59 -8.33 -6.10 7.29
CA TRP A 59 -8.71 -6.88 6.11
C TRP A 59 -10.03 -6.40 5.50
N PHE A 60 -10.94 -5.91 6.35
CA PHE A 60 -12.27 -5.44 5.98
C PHE A 60 -12.49 -3.97 6.32
N THR A 61 -11.47 -3.31 6.86
CA THR A 61 -11.58 -1.94 7.34
C THR A 61 -10.40 -1.10 6.88
N SER A 62 -10.36 0.17 7.27
CA SER A 62 -9.30 1.09 6.88
C SER A 62 -8.34 1.31 8.04
N ARG A 63 -7.05 1.45 7.74
CA ARG A 63 -6.04 1.85 8.73
C ARG A 63 -5.12 2.87 8.10
N SER A 64 -4.69 3.84 8.89
CA SER A 64 -3.67 4.80 8.45
C SER A 64 -2.54 4.91 9.47
N ARG A 65 -1.34 5.26 9.00
CA ARG A 65 -0.14 5.42 9.83
C ARG A 65 0.74 6.56 9.33
N LEU A 66 1.30 7.37 10.23
CA LEU A 66 2.32 8.38 9.87
C LEU A 66 3.55 7.68 9.35
N LEU A 67 4.02 8.15 8.20
CA LEU A 67 5.25 7.67 7.62
C LEU A 67 6.40 8.14 8.53
N PRO A 68 7.15 7.22 9.17
CA PRO A 68 8.20 7.62 10.09
C PRO A 68 9.33 8.38 9.37
N ARG A 69 10.13 9.10 10.16
CA ARG A 69 11.31 9.82 9.66
C ARG A 69 12.41 8.83 9.23
N GLY A 70 13.13 9.17 8.18
CA GLY A 70 14.22 8.37 7.61
C GLY A 70 13.76 7.34 6.57
N VAL A 71 14.67 6.96 5.66
CA VAL A 71 14.37 6.05 4.53
C VAL A 71 14.09 4.63 5.01
N VAL A 72 14.96 4.06 5.85
CA VAL A 72 14.81 2.67 6.31
C VAL A 72 13.58 2.47 7.20
N PRO A 73 13.31 3.31 8.23
CA PRO A 73 12.10 3.18 9.02
C PRO A 73 10.83 3.32 8.17
N ALA A 74 10.84 4.20 7.17
CA ALA A 74 9.72 4.40 6.25
C ALA A 74 9.46 3.16 5.40
N ALA A 75 10.51 2.56 4.83
CA ALA A 75 10.43 1.31 4.08
C ALA A 75 9.88 0.16 4.93
N LEU A 76 10.40 -0.03 6.15
CA LEU A 76 9.92 -1.06 7.06
C LEU A 76 8.46 -0.82 7.48
N ALA A 77 8.10 0.42 7.79
CA ALA A 77 6.73 0.77 8.14
C ALA A 77 5.77 0.51 6.97
N CYS A 78 6.18 0.83 5.73
CA CYS A 78 5.46 0.51 4.50
C CYS A 78 5.19 -0.98 4.37
N VAL A 79 6.24 -1.81 4.40
CA VAL A 79 6.12 -3.26 4.26
C VAL A 79 5.25 -3.87 5.36
N ILE A 80 5.48 -3.48 6.62
CA ILE A 80 4.70 -3.99 7.77
C ILE A 80 3.24 -3.56 7.67
N HIS A 81 2.98 -2.29 7.34
CA HIS A 81 1.63 -1.75 7.31
C HIS A 81 0.81 -2.34 6.17
N PHE A 82 1.35 -2.32 4.94
CA PHE A 82 0.69 -2.88 3.76
C PHE A 82 0.60 -4.42 3.84
N GLY A 83 1.65 -5.08 4.33
CA GLY A 83 1.63 -6.51 4.62
C GLY A 83 0.54 -6.91 5.63
N SER A 84 0.30 -6.08 6.66
CA SER A 84 -0.79 -6.34 7.62
C SER A 84 -2.19 -6.25 6.98
N GLY A 85 -2.37 -5.38 6.00
CA GLY A 85 -3.60 -5.26 5.21
C GLY A 85 -3.84 -6.45 4.30
N MET A 86 -2.77 -6.96 3.70
CA MET A 86 -2.83 -8.11 2.78
C MET A 86 -2.63 -9.46 3.48
N GLY A 87 -2.47 -9.48 4.80
CA GLY A 87 -2.10 -10.68 5.56
C GLY A 87 -3.05 -11.87 5.37
N LEU A 88 -4.37 -11.63 5.29
CA LEU A 88 -5.35 -12.70 5.04
C LEU A 88 -5.20 -13.28 3.63
N ILE A 89 -5.00 -12.43 2.62
CA ILE A 89 -4.79 -12.84 1.23
C ILE A 89 -3.50 -13.66 1.13
N LEU A 90 -2.41 -13.16 1.73
CA LEU A 90 -1.13 -13.88 1.79
C LEU A 90 -1.28 -15.24 2.47
N ALA A 91 -1.94 -15.31 3.62
CA ALA A 91 -2.15 -16.56 4.33
C ALA A 91 -2.97 -17.56 3.48
N ALA A 92 -4.05 -17.10 2.85
CA ALA A 92 -4.87 -17.93 1.97
C ALA A 92 -4.06 -18.46 0.78
N LEU A 93 -3.25 -17.61 0.13
CA LEU A 93 -2.39 -18.02 -0.98
C LEU A 93 -1.31 -19.02 -0.56
N VAL A 94 -0.69 -18.84 0.62
CA VAL A 94 0.31 -19.79 1.15
C VAL A 94 -0.34 -21.15 1.44
N VAL A 95 -1.52 -21.17 2.07
CA VAL A 95 -2.28 -22.41 2.32
C VAL A 95 -2.66 -23.08 1.01
N LEU A 96 -3.09 -22.31 0.00
CA LEU A 96 -3.43 -22.83 -1.31
C LEU A 96 -2.21 -23.45 -2.02
N LEU A 97 -1.05 -22.79 -1.95
CA LEU A 97 0.20 -23.28 -2.50
C LEU A 97 0.63 -24.58 -1.82
N ALA A 98 0.61 -24.62 -0.48
CA ALA A 98 0.98 -25.80 0.30
C ALA A 98 0.04 -26.98 0.00
N THR A 99 -1.26 -26.74 -0.06
CA THR A 99 -2.26 -27.75 -0.43
C THR A 99 -2.01 -28.25 -1.85
N GLY A 100 -1.80 -27.35 -2.80
CA GLY A 100 -1.48 -27.69 -4.18
C GLY A 100 -0.22 -28.56 -4.29
N ALA A 101 0.83 -28.23 -3.53
CA ALA A 101 2.07 -29.00 -3.50
C ALA A 101 1.90 -30.39 -2.88
N VAL A 102 1.20 -30.51 -1.75
CA VAL A 102 0.99 -31.78 -1.04
C VAL A 102 0.16 -32.76 -1.88
N PHE A 103 -0.89 -32.28 -2.56
CA PHE A 103 -1.79 -33.12 -3.34
C PHE A 103 -1.45 -33.18 -4.84
N GLY A 104 -0.36 -32.52 -5.28
CA GLY A 104 0.04 -32.49 -6.69
C GLY A 104 -0.93 -31.74 -7.61
N LEU A 105 -1.69 -30.78 -7.09
CA LEU A 105 -2.70 -30.02 -7.83
C LEU A 105 -2.07 -28.80 -8.52
N SER A 106 -1.59 -29.00 -9.76
CA SER A 106 -0.88 -27.96 -10.54
C SER A 106 -1.66 -26.65 -10.70
N ALA A 107 -2.99 -26.72 -10.85
CA ALA A 107 -3.84 -25.53 -10.96
C ALA A 107 -3.81 -24.66 -9.68
N LEU A 108 -3.82 -25.28 -8.50
CA LEU A 108 -3.74 -24.56 -7.24
C LEU A 108 -2.37 -23.92 -7.03
N ILE A 109 -1.31 -24.64 -7.41
CA ILE A 109 0.07 -24.11 -7.37
C ILE A 109 0.15 -22.87 -8.27
N ALA A 110 -0.29 -22.97 -9.53
CA ALA A 110 -0.24 -21.86 -10.48
C ALA A 110 -1.03 -20.63 -9.98
N LEU A 111 -2.27 -20.84 -9.50
CA LEU A 111 -3.10 -19.76 -8.97
C LEU A 111 -2.47 -19.09 -7.74
N ALA A 112 -1.94 -19.89 -6.82
CA ALA A 112 -1.29 -19.39 -5.62
C ALA A 112 0.00 -18.62 -5.94
N THR A 113 0.85 -19.15 -6.83
CA THR A 113 2.07 -18.49 -7.30
C THR A 113 1.74 -17.16 -8.00
N LEU A 114 0.74 -17.14 -8.87
CA LEU A 114 0.26 -15.91 -9.50
C LEU A 114 -0.18 -14.86 -8.47
N GLY A 115 -1.01 -15.26 -7.51
CA GLY A 115 -1.45 -14.37 -6.45
C GLY A 115 -0.31 -13.84 -5.59
N LEU A 116 0.67 -14.69 -5.24
CA LEU A 116 1.83 -14.29 -4.45
C LEU A 116 2.73 -13.31 -5.20
N VAL A 117 2.98 -13.56 -6.49
CA VAL A 117 3.73 -12.65 -7.37
C VAL A 117 3.03 -11.30 -7.47
N LEU A 118 1.70 -11.30 -7.66
CA LEU A 118 0.91 -10.08 -7.73
C LEU A 118 0.96 -9.27 -6.43
N VAL A 119 0.73 -9.91 -5.28
CA VAL A 119 0.78 -9.24 -3.98
C VAL A 119 2.18 -8.72 -3.68
N GLY A 120 3.22 -9.50 -3.97
CA GLY A 120 4.61 -9.08 -3.85
C GLY A 120 4.91 -7.86 -4.73
N SER A 121 4.44 -7.87 -5.98
CA SER A 121 4.60 -6.74 -6.91
C SER A 121 3.90 -5.48 -6.42
N ILE A 122 2.69 -5.57 -5.87
CA ILE A 122 1.99 -4.43 -5.26
C ILE A 122 2.78 -3.87 -4.06
N LEU A 123 3.34 -4.72 -3.20
CA LEU A 123 4.18 -4.27 -2.08
C LEU A 123 5.43 -3.51 -2.57
N VAL A 124 6.10 -4.04 -3.60
CA VAL A 124 7.26 -3.39 -4.21
C VAL A 124 6.88 -2.05 -4.86
N HIS A 125 5.73 -2.01 -5.53
CA HIS A 125 5.19 -0.80 -6.16
C HIS A 125 4.98 0.31 -5.11
N GLU A 126 4.24 0.02 -4.04
CA GLU A 126 4.02 1.02 -3.00
C GLU A 126 5.31 1.42 -2.28
N LEU A 127 6.22 0.46 -2.07
CA LEU A 127 7.54 0.73 -1.51
C LEU A 127 8.36 1.68 -2.40
N GLY A 128 8.24 1.56 -3.72
CA GLY A 128 8.83 2.48 -4.70
C GLY A 128 8.42 3.94 -4.46
N HIS A 129 7.11 4.19 -4.30
CA HIS A 129 6.61 5.53 -3.96
C HIS A 129 7.18 6.04 -2.62
N VAL A 130 7.17 5.20 -1.59
CA VAL A 130 7.65 5.59 -0.24
C VAL A 130 9.13 5.94 -0.26
N LEU A 131 9.96 5.10 -0.90
CA LEU A 131 11.40 5.31 -1.00
C LEU A 131 11.69 6.59 -1.79
N ALA A 132 11.10 6.74 -2.98
CA ALA A 132 11.28 7.94 -3.79
C ALA A 132 10.84 9.20 -3.05
N TYR A 133 9.69 9.17 -2.37
CA TYR A 133 9.20 10.32 -1.61
C TYR A 133 10.17 10.73 -0.50
N ARG A 134 10.66 9.75 0.28
CA ARG A 134 11.60 10.00 1.38
C ARG A 134 12.96 10.52 0.89
N ILE A 135 13.43 10.04 -0.26
CA ILE A 135 14.71 10.46 -0.84
C ILE A 135 14.59 11.86 -1.46
N LEU A 136 13.52 12.13 -2.21
CA LEU A 136 13.38 13.35 -3.01
C LEU A 136 12.78 14.52 -2.24
N MET A 137 11.82 14.27 -1.34
CA MET A 137 11.14 15.31 -0.55
C MET A 137 11.75 15.51 0.83
N GLY A 138 12.66 14.62 1.23
CA GLY A 138 13.40 14.70 2.48
C GLY A 138 12.95 13.71 3.55
N VAL A 139 13.89 13.43 4.45
CA VAL A 139 13.77 12.37 5.48
C VAL A 139 12.66 12.60 6.49
N ALA A 140 12.19 13.85 6.64
CA ALA A 140 11.14 14.23 7.58
C ALA A 140 9.86 14.73 6.90
N ALA A 141 9.75 14.63 5.57
CA ALA A 141 8.57 15.11 4.85
C ALA A 141 7.29 14.42 5.36
N PRO A 142 6.20 15.14 5.63
CA PRO A 142 4.99 14.54 6.18
C PRO A 142 4.30 13.67 5.13
N ALA A 143 3.86 12.48 5.54
CA ALA A 143 3.10 11.56 4.71
C ALA A 143 2.31 10.55 5.55
N VAL A 144 1.29 9.96 4.92
CA VAL A 144 0.40 8.97 5.51
C VAL A 144 0.41 7.71 4.66
N LEU A 145 0.66 6.58 5.30
CA LEU A 145 0.34 5.28 4.73
C LEU A 145 -1.12 4.97 5.02
N ILE A 146 -1.87 4.50 4.03
CA ILE A 146 -3.28 4.12 4.18
C ILE A 146 -3.47 2.73 3.59
N VAL A 147 -4.15 1.86 4.34
CA VAL A 147 -4.59 0.53 3.93
C VAL A 147 -6.09 0.45 4.02
N ARG A 148 -6.72 -0.19 3.04
CA ARG A 148 -8.12 -0.64 3.09
C ARG A 148 -8.24 -1.97 2.35
N GLY A 149 -8.19 -3.08 3.09
CA GLY A 149 -8.09 -4.42 2.48
C GLY A 149 -6.84 -4.53 1.60
N ALA A 150 -7.02 -4.84 0.31
CA ALA A 150 -5.93 -4.91 -0.68
C ALA A 150 -5.51 -3.54 -1.24
N SER A 151 -6.26 -2.47 -0.98
CA SER A 151 -5.88 -1.12 -1.39
C SER A 151 -4.82 -0.57 -0.43
N CYS A 152 -3.65 -0.25 -0.98
CA CYS A 152 -2.58 0.45 -0.30
C CYS A 152 -2.39 1.79 -1.01
N ARG A 153 -2.05 2.84 -0.27
CA ARG A 153 -1.67 4.12 -0.85
C ARG A 153 -0.85 4.96 0.11
N VAL A 154 -0.12 5.92 -0.45
CA VAL A 154 0.61 6.95 0.28
C VAL A 154 -0.02 8.31 -0.01
N LEU A 155 -0.56 8.96 1.02
CA LEU A 155 -0.94 10.38 0.94
C LEU A 155 0.25 11.23 1.34
N ARG A 156 0.55 12.26 0.56
CA ARG A 156 1.76 13.07 0.70
C ARG A 156 1.49 14.52 0.31
N LEU A 157 2.37 15.43 0.72
CA LEU A 157 2.39 16.77 0.15
C LEU A 157 2.95 16.72 -1.28
N SER A 158 2.46 17.64 -2.11
CA SER A 158 3.07 17.95 -3.39
C SER A 158 4.38 18.69 -3.18
N GLY A 159 5.36 18.43 -4.05
CA GLY A 159 6.65 19.11 -4.04
C GLY A 159 6.93 19.77 -5.40
N PRO A 160 8.20 20.00 -5.72
CA PRO A 160 8.59 20.42 -7.06
C PRO A 160 8.09 19.41 -8.10
N TRP A 161 7.63 19.91 -9.25
CA TRP A 161 7.07 19.09 -10.34
C TRP A 161 7.90 17.84 -10.66
N TRP A 162 9.22 17.99 -10.79
CA TRP A 162 10.12 16.88 -11.12
C TRP A 162 10.15 15.79 -10.05
N ALA A 163 10.07 16.18 -8.78
CA ALA A 163 10.09 15.26 -7.65
C ALA A 163 8.74 14.55 -7.56
N ASP A 164 7.63 15.26 -7.78
CA ASP A 164 6.30 14.67 -7.81
C ASP A 164 6.15 13.63 -8.93
N VAL A 165 6.56 13.97 -10.15
CA VAL A 165 6.58 13.02 -11.28
C VAL A 165 7.44 11.80 -10.94
N SER A 166 8.64 12.02 -10.40
CA SER A 166 9.55 10.92 -10.05
C SER A 166 8.96 10.00 -8.98
N VAL A 167 8.30 10.55 -7.97
CA VAL A 167 7.62 9.75 -6.93
C VAL A 167 6.50 8.92 -7.55
N VAL A 168 5.67 9.49 -8.43
CA VAL A 168 4.59 8.76 -9.09
C VAL A 168 5.12 7.66 -10.02
N LEU A 169 6.21 7.90 -10.74
CA LEU A 169 6.81 6.89 -11.62
C LEU A 169 7.57 5.80 -10.84
N ALA A 170 8.11 6.11 -9.67
CA ALA A 170 8.90 5.17 -8.89
C ALA A 170 8.11 3.92 -8.48
N GLY A 171 6.81 4.05 -8.22
CA GLY A 171 5.98 2.91 -7.88
C GLY A 171 5.87 1.90 -9.02
N PRO A 172 5.34 2.27 -10.20
CA PRO A 172 5.26 1.39 -11.36
C PRO A 172 6.60 0.82 -11.84
N VAL A 173 7.69 1.58 -11.71
CA VAL A 173 9.02 1.17 -12.17
C VAL A 173 9.71 0.21 -11.19
N ALA A 174 9.45 0.31 -9.88
CA ALA A 174 10.11 -0.53 -8.87
C ALA A 174 9.92 -2.04 -9.11
N PRO A 175 8.72 -2.57 -9.43
CA PRO A 175 8.55 -3.98 -9.81
C PRO A 175 9.38 -4.39 -11.02
N VAL A 176 9.57 -3.52 -12.02
CA VAL A 176 10.38 -3.82 -13.21
C VAL A 176 11.85 -3.94 -12.83
N VAL A 177 12.35 -3.07 -11.96
CA VAL A 177 13.72 -3.17 -11.43
C VAL A 177 13.91 -4.50 -10.68
N VAL A 178 12.95 -4.87 -9.82
CA VAL A 178 13.02 -6.15 -9.09
C VAL A 178 12.96 -7.34 -10.04
N ALA A 179 12.09 -7.32 -11.05
CA ALA A 179 12.00 -8.38 -12.06
C ALA A 179 13.29 -8.52 -12.88
N ALA A 180 13.91 -7.40 -13.27
CA ALA A 180 15.20 -7.40 -13.96
C ALA A 180 16.32 -7.99 -13.08
N CYS A 181 16.37 -7.63 -11.80
CA CYS A 181 17.31 -8.20 -10.84
C CYS A 181 17.07 -9.70 -10.59
N ALA A 182 15.85 -10.19 -10.77
CA ALA A 182 15.50 -11.61 -10.65
C ALA A 182 15.83 -12.44 -11.91
N TRP A 183 16.21 -11.80 -13.02
CA TRP A 183 16.50 -12.49 -14.29
C TRP A 183 17.54 -13.61 -14.20
N PRO A 184 18.63 -13.52 -13.40
CA PRO A 184 19.56 -14.63 -13.23
C PRO A 184 18.92 -15.93 -12.69
N LEU A 185 17.73 -15.85 -12.10
CA LEU A 185 16.97 -17.01 -11.62
C LEU A 185 16.15 -17.69 -12.73
N PHE A 186 16.20 -17.18 -13.97
CA PHE A 186 15.41 -17.70 -15.09
C PHE A 186 15.69 -19.18 -15.36
N GLU A 187 16.95 -19.62 -15.29
CA GLU A 187 17.32 -21.04 -15.49
C GLU A 187 16.72 -21.97 -14.42
N LEU A 188 16.45 -21.45 -13.22
CA LEU A 188 15.93 -22.23 -12.09
C LEU A 188 14.40 -22.26 -12.08
N ALA A 189 13.76 -21.14 -12.43
CA ALA A 189 12.31 -20.98 -12.36
C ALA A 189 11.77 -20.10 -13.50
N PRO A 190 11.85 -20.53 -14.78
CA PRO A 190 11.46 -19.69 -15.91
C PRO A 190 10.01 -19.17 -15.82
N PRO A 191 9.00 -19.99 -15.46
CA PRO A 191 7.62 -19.52 -15.37
C PRO A 191 7.42 -18.42 -14.33
N ALA A 192 8.11 -18.50 -13.19
CA ALA A 192 7.97 -17.50 -12.12
C ALA A 192 8.63 -16.16 -12.51
N VAL A 193 9.80 -16.21 -13.16
CA VAL A 193 10.50 -15.01 -13.64
C VAL A 193 9.69 -14.32 -14.75
N LEU A 194 9.19 -15.08 -15.73
CA LEU A 194 8.33 -14.53 -16.79
C LEU A 194 7.05 -13.93 -16.22
N LEU A 195 6.41 -14.62 -15.29
CA LEU A 195 5.21 -14.12 -14.66
C LEU A 195 5.46 -12.83 -13.87
N GLY A 196 6.55 -12.79 -13.10
CA GLY A 196 6.98 -11.59 -12.40
C GLY A 196 7.24 -10.41 -13.34
N ALA A 197 7.93 -10.66 -14.46
CA ALA A 197 8.18 -9.65 -15.49
C ALA A 197 6.88 -9.14 -16.12
N LEU A 198 5.93 -10.03 -16.45
CA LEU A 198 4.63 -9.63 -17.01
C LEU A 198 3.82 -8.78 -16.03
N VAL A 199 3.75 -9.18 -14.76
CA VAL A 199 3.06 -8.40 -13.71
C VAL A 199 3.73 -7.03 -13.54
N ALA A 200 5.07 -6.99 -13.49
CA ALA A 200 5.84 -5.75 -13.36
C ALA A 200 5.58 -4.78 -14.53
N LEU A 201 5.60 -5.27 -15.77
CA LEU A 201 5.26 -4.47 -16.95
C LEU A 201 3.81 -4.00 -16.91
N GLY A 202 2.90 -4.82 -16.38
CA GLY A 202 1.50 -4.45 -16.16
C GLY A 202 1.34 -3.18 -15.32
N HIS A 203 2.18 -2.97 -14.30
CA HIS A 203 2.17 -1.73 -13.53
C HIS A 203 2.54 -0.50 -14.37
N VAL A 204 3.57 -0.61 -15.23
CA VAL A 204 3.98 0.48 -16.13
C VAL A 204 2.91 0.77 -17.16
N VAL A 205 2.32 -0.25 -17.78
CA VAL A 205 1.19 -0.10 -18.71
C VAL A 205 -0.01 0.55 -18.00
N GLY A 206 -0.21 0.23 -16.71
CA GLY A 206 -1.24 0.83 -15.87
C GLY A 206 -1.18 2.35 -15.77
N LEU A 207 -0.02 2.99 -16.00
CA LEU A 207 0.11 4.45 -16.04
C LEU A 207 -0.73 5.10 -17.15
N ALA A 208 -1.06 4.36 -18.21
CA ALA A 208 -1.91 4.88 -19.29
C ALA A 208 -3.38 5.02 -18.85
N LEU A 209 -3.80 4.33 -17.79
CA LEU A 209 -5.20 4.26 -17.37
C LEU A 209 -5.68 5.56 -16.71
N PRO A 210 -6.97 5.92 -16.79
CA PRO A 210 -7.55 7.16 -16.29
C PRO A 210 -7.61 7.30 -14.75
N PHE A 211 -6.96 6.41 -13.99
CA PHE A 211 -7.06 6.29 -12.54
C PHE A 211 -5.70 5.99 -11.89
N GLY A 212 -5.63 6.07 -10.56
CA GLY A 212 -4.41 5.81 -9.78
C GLY A 212 -3.25 6.73 -10.18
N ASP A 213 -2.05 6.16 -10.31
CA ASP A 213 -0.83 6.89 -10.70
C ASP A 213 -0.95 7.60 -12.05
N GLY A 214 -1.64 7.01 -13.02
CA GLY A 214 -1.88 7.65 -14.30
C GLY A 214 -2.67 8.95 -14.14
N ALA A 215 -3.65 8.98 -13.22
CA ALA A 215 -4.43 10.18 -12.93
C ALA A 215 -3.57 11.24 -12.25
N ALA A 216 -2.75 10.83 -11.28
CA ALA A 216 -1.79 11.72 -10.63
C ALA A 216 -0.82 12.35 -11.63
N LEU A 217 -0.26 11.59 -12.58
CA LEU A 217 0.60 12.14 -13.64
C LEU A 217 -0.11 13.17 -14.51
N ARG A 218 -1.36 12.90 -14.91
CA ARG A 218 -2.15 13.84 -15.72
C ARG A 218 -2.50 15.11 -14.96
N GLU A 219 -2.77 15.00 -13.66
CA GLU A 219 -3.02 16.14 -12.79
C GLU A 219 -1.77 17.02 -12.67
N ILE A 220 -0.60 16.41 -12.43
CA ILE A 220 0.69 17.12 -12.39
C ILE A 220 0.97 17.80 -13.75
N ALA A 221 0.71 17.12 -14.87
CA ALA A 221 0.93 17.67 -16.21
C ALA A 221 -0.01 18.83 -16.56
N ARG A 222 -1.20 18.90 -15.94
CA ARG A 222 -2.16 19.99 -16.12
C ARG A 222 -1.83 21.22 -15.27
N GLY A 223 -0.80 21.13 -14.42
CA GLY A 223 -0.35 22.25 -13.60
C GLY A 223 -1.31 22.57 -12.47
N ASN A 224 -1.61 21.58 -11.62
CA ASN A 224 -1.88 21.92 -10.21
C ASN A 224 -0.87 22.94 -9.70
#